data_AF-A0A4U8WDP3-F1
#
_entry.id   AF-A0A4U8WDP3-F1
#
_cell.length_a   1.000
_cell.length_b   1.000
_cell.length_c   1.000
_cell.angle_alpha   90.00
_cell.angle_beta   90.00
_cell.angle_gamma   90.00
#
_symmetry.space_group_name_H-M   'P 1'
#
loop_
_entity.id
_entity.type
_entity.pdbx_description
1 polymer ?
#
loop_
_entity_poly.entity_id
_entity_poly.type
_entity_poly.pdbx_seq_one_letter_code
_entity_poly.pdbx_strand_id
1 'polypeptide(L)'
;MRRVLPQKDFVQWINKFYDKRSLENIKKIPVVSDLNDYQTVHLVGLSFSKAWCMKGIAKSLPQNHPLKQDFIKTANTFLHNGLPLLFRGNYGGDHWLASFAVYALED
;
A
#
# COMPACT_ATOMS: atom_id res chain seq x y z
N MET A 1 -11.37 -2.74 -9.68
CA MET A 1 -11.28 -3.93 -10.55
C MET A 1 -11.22 -5.26 -9.81
N ARG A 2 -10.28 -5.49 -8.88
CA ARG A 2 -10.18 -6.77 -8.15
C ARG A 2 -11.47 -7.26 -7.44
N ARG A 3 -12.37 -6.33 -7.07
CA ARG A 3 -13.64 -6.60 -6.38
C ARG A 3 -14.84 -6.78 -7.31
N VAL A 4 -14.70 -6.47 -8.61
CA VAL A 4 -15.83 -6.37 -9.55
C VAL A 4 -15.66 -7.23 -10.81
N LEU A 5 -14.45 -7.72 -11.08
CA LEU A 5 -14.18 -8.64 -12.18
C LEU A 5 -13.94 -10.06 -11.65
N PRO A 6 -14.39 -11.11 -12.38
CA PRO A 6 -13.89 -12.47 -12.19
C PRO A 6 -12.36 -12.52 -12.29
N GLN A 7 -11.73 -13.47 -11.60
CA GLN A 7 -10.26 -13.52 -11.50
C GLN A 7 -9.56 -13.55 -12.86
N LYS A 8 -10.08 -14.32 -13.83
CA LYS A 8 -9.51 -14.42 -15.18
C LYS A 8 -9.48 -13.06 -15.88
N ASP A 9 -10.58 -12.31 -15.82
CA ASP A 9 -10.70 -11.00 -16.45
C ASP A 9 -9.89 -9.94 -15.71
N PHE A 10 -9.81 -10.06 -14.38
CA PHE A 10 -8.95 -9.22 -13.56
C PHE A 10 -7.46 -9.38 -13.93
N VAL A 11 -6.98 -10.61 -14.14
CA VAL A 11 -5.61 -10.88 -14.55
C VAL A 11 -5.32 -10.29 -15.94
N GLN A 12 -6.24 -10.44 -16.89
CA GLN A 12 -6.08 -9.82 -18.21
C GLN A 12 -6.04 -8.28 -18.13
N TRP A 13 -6.88 -7.69 -17.29
CA TRP A 13 -6.92 -6.25 -17.08
C TRP A 13 -5.65 -5.72 -16.42
N ILE A 14 -5.20 -6.32 -15.31
CA ILE A 14 -4.07 -5.80 -14.54
C ILE A 14 -2.73 -5.93 -15.29
N ASN A 15 -2.59 -6.96 -16.13
CA ASN A 15 -1.41 -7.13 -17.00
C ASN A 15 -1.27 -6.03 -18.05
N LYS A 16 -2.35 -5.32 -18.37
CA LYS A 16 -2.36 -4.18 -19.29
C LYS A 16 -2.42 -2.84 -18.59
N PHE A 17 -2.87 -2.82 -17.34
CA PHE A 17 -3.12 -1.58 -16.60
C PHE A 17 -1.83 -0.85 -16.24
N TYR A 18 -0.79 -1.58 -15.85
CA TYR A 18 0.46 -1.00 -15.44
C TYR A 18 1.52 -1.04 -16.55
N ASP A 19 2.11 0.11 -16.82
CA ASP A 19 3.43 0.19 -17.44
C ASP A 19 4.55 0.11 -16.38
N LYS A 20 5.80 -0.06 -16.86
CA LYS A 20 6.98 -0.17 -16.00
C LYS A 20 7.17 1.04 -15.08
N ARG A 21 7.04 2.26 -15.61
CA ARG A 21 7.22 3.52 -14.86
C ARG A 21 6.15 3.66 -13.78
N SER A 22 4.91 3.31 -14.10
CA SER A 22 3.78 3.32 -13.17
C SER A 22 4.02 2.35 -12.00
N LEU A 23 4.48 1.12 -12.28
CA LEU A 23 4.87 0.16 -11.24
C LEU A 23 6.01 0.68 -10.36
N GLU A 24 7.06 1.22 -10.97
CA GLU A 24 8.19 1.78 -10.22
C GLU A 24 7.74 2.93 -9.33
N ASN A 25 6.84 3.79 -9.81
CA ASN A 25 6.36 4.94 -9.04
C ASN A 25 5.51 4.54 -7.83
N ILE A 26 4.55 3.63 -7.99
CA ILE A 26 3.66 3.26 -6.89
C ILE A 26 4.40 2.52 -5.77
N LYS A 27 5.52 1.85 -6.09
CA LYS A 27 6.36 1.12 -5.14
C LYS A 27 7.34 2.00 -4.34
N LYS A 28 7.45 3.29 -4.66
CA LYS A 28 8.29 4.23 -3.90
C LYS A 28 7.68 4.55 -2.53
N ILE A 29 8.54 4.50 -1.51
CA ILE A 29 8.26 4.98 -0.15
C ILE A 29 8.04 6.50 -0.22
N PRO A 30 6.87 7.00 0.23
CA PRO A 30 6.65 8.43 0.39
C PRO A 30 7.67 9.03 1.37
N VAL A 31 8.24 10.18 1.01
CA VAL A 31 9.15 10.91 1.89
C VAL A 31 8.33 11.77 2.83
N VAL A 32 8.42 11.52 4.14
CA VAL A 32 7.79 12.33 5.18
C VAL A 32 8.84 13.27 5.73
N SER A 33 8.76 14.56 5.38
CA SER A 33 9.76 15.56 5.77
C SER A 33 9.60 16.03 7.22
N ASP A 34 8.36 16.16 7.68
CA ASP A 34 8.02 16.54 9.06
C ASP A 34 6.78 15.75 9.51
N LEU A 35 6.85 15.14 10.70
CA LEU A 35 5.73 14.42 11.31
C LEU A 35 4.78 15.35 12.07
N ASN A 36 5.22 16.57 12.39
CA ASN A 36 4.39 17.57 13.06
C ASN A 36 3.60 18.43 12.06
N ASP A 37 3.98 18.43 10.79
CA ASP A 37 3.20 19.05 9.74
C ASP A 37 1.97 18.19 9.43
N TYR A 38 0.81 18.75 9.73
CA TYR A 38 -0.51 18.15 9.49
C TYR A 38 -0.75 17.81 8.01
N GLN A 39 0.01 18.38 7.06
CA GLN A 39 -0.06 17.98 5.66
C GLN A 39 0.81 16.75 5.41
N THR A 40 2.13 16.83 5.64
CA THR A 40 3.05 15.75 5.25
C THR A 40 2.87 14.46 6.05
N VAL A 41 2.30 14.51 7.26
CA VAL A 41 1.96 13.30 8.03
C VAL A 41 1.00 12.36 7.29
N HIS A 42 0.20 12.87 6.34
CA HIS A 42 -0.69 12.04 5.51
C HIS A 42 0.05 11.01 4.66
N LEU A 43 1.33 11.24 4.38
CA LEU A 43 2.17 10.33 3.61
C LEU A 43 2.50 9.03 4.38
N VAL A 44 2.39 9.04 5.72
CA VAL A 44 2.40 7.79 6.52
C VAL A 44 1.15 6.97 6.22
N GLY A 45 -0.03 7.61 6.23
CA GLY A 45 -1.31 6.97 5.88
C GLY A 45 -1.35 6.48 4.43
N LEU A 46 -0.70 7.20 3.51
CA LEU A 46 -0.51 6.74 2.13
C LEU A 46 0.30 5.44 2.08
N SER A 47 1.33 5.28 2.92
CA SER A 47 2.12 4.04 2.98
C SER A 47 1.27 2.86 3.43
N PHE A 48 0.43 3.03 4.46
CA PHE A 48 -0.51 2.00 4.89
C PHE A 48 -1.57 1.68 3.82
N SER A 49 -2.14 2.71 3.19
CA SER A 49 -3.11 2.54 2.10
C SER A 49 -2.51 1.77 0.91
N LYS A 50 -1.26 2.08 0.54
CA LYS A 50 -0.53 1.35 -0.50
C LYS A 50 -0.31 -0.10 -0.11
N ALA A 51 0.13 -0.36 1.12
CA ALA A 51 0.34 -1.72 1.62
C ALA A 51 -0.96 -2.54 1.57
N TRP A 52 -2.06 -1.99 2.07
CA TRP A 52 -3.38 -2.62 2.04
C TRP A 52 -3.84 -2.95 0.62
N CYS A 53 -3.76 -1.98 -0.30
CA CYS A 53 -4.13 -2.18 -1.69
C CYS A 53 -3.26 -3.23 -2.39
N MET A 54 -1.94 -3.22 -2.16
CA MET A 54 -1.01 -4.18 -2.76
C MET A 54 -1.26 -5.61 -2.25
N LYS A 55 -1.46 -5.80 -0.95
CA LYS A 55 -1.88 -7.08 -0.35
C LYS A 55 -3.19 -7.57 -0.95
N GLY A 56 -4.18 -6.67 -1.04
CA GLY A 56 -5.47 -6.97 -1.63
C GLY A 56 -5.39 -7.40 -3.10
N ILE A 57 -4.53 -6.76 -3.89
CA ILE A 57 -4.28 -7.17 -5.29
C ILE A 57 -3.59 -8.53 -5.32
N ALA A 58 -2.54 -8.74 -4.53
CA ALA A 58 -1.78 -9.98 -4.49
C ALA A 58 -2.64 -11.20 -4.13
N LYS A 59 -3.60 -11.04 -3.19
CA LYS A 59 -4.58 -12.07 -2.83
C LYS A 59 -5.45 -12.48 -4.02
N SER A 60 -5.86 -11.52 -4.86
CA SER A 60 -6.71 -11.79 -6.04
C SER A 60 -5.96 -12.41 -7.21
N LEU A 61 -4.63 -12.48 -7.19
CA LEU A 61 -3.80 -13.03 -8.27
C LEU A 61 -3.51 -14.54 -8.10
N PRO A 62 -3.36 -15.29 -9.22
CA PRO A 62 -2.86 -16.67 -9.21
C PRO A 62 -1.50 -16.79 -8.50
N GLN A 63 -1.20 -17.96 -7.96
CA GLN A 63 0.03 -18.19 -7.17
C GLN A 63 1.31 -17.91 -7.95
N ASN A 64 1.34 -18.22 -9.24
CA ASN A 64 2.47 -18.03 -10.14
C ASN A 64 2.49 -16.66 -10.84
N HIS A 65 1.59 -15.73 -10.49
CA HIS A 65 1.56 -14.42 -11.12
C HIS A 65 2.75 -13.56 -10.64
N PRO A 66 3.54 -12.94 -11.55
CA PRO A 66 4.78 -12.25 -11.18
C PRO A 66 4.55 -11.08 -10.19
N LEU A 67 3.45 -10.34 -10.35
CA LEU A 67 3.10 -9.24 -9.43
C LEU A 67 2.76 -9.69 -8.01
N LYS A 68 2.39 -10.97 -7.78
CA LYS A 68 1.91 -11.42 -6.47
C LYS A 68 3.00 -11.30 -5.40
N GLN A 69 4.16 -11.88 -5.67
CA GLN A 69 5.28 -11.85 -4.72
C GLN A 69 5.89 -10.45 -4.60
N ASP A 70 6.01 -9.72 -5.71
CA ASP A 70 6.50 -8.34 -5.72
C ASP A 70 5.63 -7.41 -4.86
N PHE A 71 4.30 -7.51 -4.99
CA PHE A 71 3.36 -6.68 -4.22
C PHE A 71 3.31 -7.05 -2.74
N ILE A 72 3.42 -8.33 -2.39
CA ILE A 72 3.53 -8.75 -0.98
C ILE A 72 4.81 -8.16 -0.36
N LYS A 73 5.95 -8.31 -1.06
CA LYS A 73 7.23 -7.76 -0.58
C LYS A 73 7.15 -6.25 -0.42
N THR A 74 6.61 -5.54 -1.41
CA THR A 74 6.51 -4.08 -1.37
C THR A 74 5.55 -3.61 -0.26
N ALA A 75 4.42 -4.30 -0.07
CA ALA A 75 3.49 -3.98 1.01
C ALA A 75 4.15 -4.11 2.39
N ASN A 76 4.95 -5.17 2.60
CA ASN A 76 5.70 -5.36 3.83
C ASN A 76 6.74 -4.25 4.04
N THR A 77 7.41 -3.80 2.97
CA THR A 77 8.31 -2.64 3.03
C THR A 77 7.58 -1.38 3.50
N PHE A 78 6.39 -1.09 2.95
CA PHE A 78 5.58 0.06 3.38
C PHE A 78 5.16 -0.06 4.85
N LEU A 79 4.71 -1.24 5.29
CA LEU A 79 4.33 -1.50 6.68
C LEU A 79 5.51 -1.29 7.63
N HIS A 80 6.66 -1.90 7.34
CA HIS A 80 7.86 -1.78 8.18
C HIS A 80 8.37 -0.34 8.28
N ASN A 81 8.22 0.48 7.22
CA ASN A 81 8.59 1.89 7.27
C ASN A 81 7.53 2.75 7.98
N GLY A 82 6.24 2.47 7.78
CA GLY A 82 5.15 3.28 8.32
C GLY A 82 4.86 3.04 9.81
N LEU A 83 4.92 1.78 10.27
CA LEU A 83 4.55 1.42 11.64
C LEU A 83 5.36 2.16 12.72
N PRO A 84 6.70 2.33 12.61
CA PRO A 84 7.44 3.11 13.60
C PRO A 84 7.04 4.59 13.64
N LEU A 85 6.51 5.15 12.55
CA LEU A 85 6.10 6.56 12.47
C LEU A 85 4.76 6.82 13.13
N LEU A 86 3.88 5.81 13.21
CA LEU A 86 2.58 5.87 13.89
C LEU A 86 2.70 6.26 15.36
N PHE A 87 3.80 5.90 16.02
CA PHE A 87 4.01 6.14 17.46
C PHE A 87 4.95 7.31 17.75
N ARG A 88 5.38 8.04 16.72
CA ARG A 88 6.33 9.16 16.81
C ARG A 88 5.67 10.51 16.48
N GLY A 89 4.39 10.48 16.11
CA GLY A 89 3.63 11.67 15.77
C GLY A 89 3.11 12.40 16.99
N ASN A 90 2.31 13.41 16.70
CA ASN A 90 1.45 14.10 17.65
C ASN A 90 -0.01 13.80 17.27
N TYR A 91 -0.97 14.47 17.91
CA TYR A 91 -2.38 14.25 17.62
C TYR A 91 -2.70 14.33 16.12
N GLY A 92 -1.99 15.14 15.33
CA GLY A 92 -2.23 15.31 13.89
C GLY A 92 -2.19 14.05 13.03
N GLY A 93 -1.45 13.02 13.45
CA GLY A 93 -1.40 11.71 12.78
C GLY A 93 -2.09 10.61 13.58
N ASP A 94 -1.78 10.54 14.87
CA ASP A 94 -1.99 9.34 15.67
C ASP A 94 -3.46 8.92 15.80
N HIS A 95 -4.39 9.89 15.85
CA HIS A 95 -5.81 9.60 16.06
C HIS A 95 -6.49 8.91 14.87
N TRP A 96 -5.94 9.05 13.66
CA TRP A 96 -6.54 8.47 12.44
C TRP A 96 -5.64 7.43 11.77
N LEU A 97 -4.31 7.56 11.86
CA LEU A 97 -3.36 6.64 11.22
C LEU A 97 -3.52 5.19 11.67
N ALA A 98 -3.94 4.97 12.92
CA ALA A 98 -4.20 3.63 13.46
C ALA A 98 -5.26 2.88 12.63
N SER A 99 -6.31 3.55 12.14
CA SER A 99 -7.34 2.92 11.31
C SER A 99 -6.76 2.37 10.00
N PHE A 100 -5.87 3.12 9.36
CA PHE A 100 -5.19 2.69 8.12
C PHE A 100 -4.18 1.58 8.39
N ALA A 101 -3.47 1.63 9.52
CA ALA A 101 -2.54 0.58 9.93
C ALA A 101 -3.27 -0.76 10.13
N VAL A 102 -4.45 -0.74 10.77
CA VAL A 102 -5.29 -1.95 10.95
C VAL A 102 -5.68 -2.55 9.59
N TYR A 103 -6.21 -1.75 8.66
CA TYR A 103 -6.51 -2.24 7.29
C TYR A 103 -5.28 -2.85 6.60
N ALA A 104 -4.11 -2.24 6.79
CA ALA A 104 -2.87 -2.73 6.20
C ALA A 104 -2.36 -4.02 6.87
N LEU A 105 -2.73 -4.30 8.12
CA LEU A 105 -2.34 -5.48 8.88
C LEU A 105 -3.32 -6.66 8.74
N GLU A 106 -4.63 -6.40 8.68
CA GLU A 106 -5.69 -7.43 8.68
C GLU A 106 -5.86 -8.17 7.35
N ASP A 107 -5.21 -7.71 6.27
CA ASP A 107 -5.15 -8.41 4.99
C ASP A 107 -3.87 -9.24 4.80
#